data_AF-A0A7W0XWI0-F1
#
_entry.id   AF-A0A7W0XWI0-F1
#
_cell.length_a   1.000
_cell.length_b   1.000
_cell.length_c   1.000
_cell.angle_alpha   90.00
_cell.angle_beta   90.00
_cell.angle_gamma   90.00
#
_symmetry.space_group_name_H-M   'P 1'
#
loop_
_entity.id
_entity.type
_entity.pdbx_description
1 polymer ?
#
loop_
_entity_poly.entity_id
_entity_poly.type
_entity_poly.pdbx_seq_one_letter_code
_entity_poly.pdbx_strand_id
1 'polypeptide(L)'
;MKSVALVESPAQLLNVVEWAHQARVDFATLSTIVLAPTNEMSRLQLRKTTELAISLGHTVRWHEPRQGVASTARLLRSLTTELHDVDRLVVGDPFSGVIQVIIALSRAAEVVVVDDGTATMEFARLMSAGEDLVRWHSKSCG
;
A
#
# COMPACT_ATOMS: atom_id res chain seq x y z
N MET A 1 -11.56 12.11 -8.34
CA MET A 1 -10.67 10.99 -8.68
C MET A 1 -10.57 10.11 -7.46
N LYS A 2 -11.09 8.89 -7.52
CA LYS A 2 -11.10 7.97 -6.37
C LYS A 2 -9.73 7.33 -6.22
N SER A 3 -9.15 7.46 -5.03
CA SER A 3 -7.85 6.93 -4.70
C SER A 3 -7.95 5.83 -3.65
N VAL A 4 -7.15 4.79 -3.80
CA VAL A 4 -6.96 3.76 -2.78
C VAL A 4 -5.49 3.68 -2.41
N ALA A 5 -5.19 3.80 -1.12
CA ALA A 5 -3.86 3.63 -0.58
C ALA A 5 -3.69 2.23 0.03
N LEU A 6 -2.54 1.58 -0.22
CA LEU A 6 -2.15 0.31 0.35
C LEU A 6 -0.95 0.52 1.28
N VAL A 7 -1.10 0.21 2.57
CA VAL A 7 -0.06 0.41 3.58
C VAL A 7 0.10 -0.82 4.48
N GLU A 8 1.33 -1.08 4.89
CA GLU A 8 1.77 -2.22 5.69
C GLU A 8 2.55 -1.80 6.94
N SER A 9 2.89 -0.51 7.06
CA SER A 9 3.66 0.04 8.17
C SER A 9 3.15 1.42 8.59
N PRO A 10 3.47 1.86 9.82
CA PRO A 10 3.13 3.21 10.30
C PRO A 10 3.70 4.31 9.41
N ALA A 11 4.95 4.15 8.95
CA ALA A 11 5.62 5.12 8.11
C ALA A 11 4.91 5.28 6.75
N GLN A 12 4.49 4.17 6.13
CA GLN A 12 3.74 4.21 4.88
C GLN A 12 2.40 4.94 5.03
N LEU A 13 1.70 4.73 6.16
CA LEU A 13 0.47 5.49 6.45
C LEU A 13 0.75 6.99 6.57
N LEU A 14 1.82 7.40 7.26
CA LEU A 14 2.22 8.80 7.33
C LEU A 14 2.56 9.38 5.95
N ASN A 15 3.31 8.64 5.12
CA ASN A 15 3.66 9.05 3.77
C ASN A 15 2.41 9.25 2.89
N VAL A 16 1.38 8.39 3.03
CA VAL A 16 0.09 8.56 2.34
C VAL A 16 -0.62 9.83 2.78
N VAL A 17 -0.65 10.12 4.08
CA VAL A 17 -1.28 11.34 4.62
C VAL A 17 -0.55 12.59 4.11
N GLU A 18 0.78 12.58 4.17
CA GLU A 18 1.62 13.67 3.66
C GLU A 18 1.40 13.89 2.17
N TRP A 19 1.46 12.82 1.37
CA TRP A 19 1.21 12.89 -0.06
C TRP A 19 -0.17 13.47 -0.38
N ALA A 20 -1.21 13.00 0.31
CA ALA A 20 -2.57 13.47 0.08
C ALA A 20 -2.71 14.96 0.42
N HIS A 21 -2.05 15.41 1.49
CA HIS A 21 -1.97 16.83 1.84
C HIS A 21 -1.27 17.65 0.74
N GLN A 22 -0.09 17.23 0.28
CA GLN A 22 0.69 17.94 -0.74
C GLN A 22 -0.01 17.95 -2.10
N ALA A 23 -0.58 16.81 -2.51
CA ALA A 23 -1.32 16.66 -3.76
C ALA A 23 -2.75 17.24 -3.70
N ARG A 24 -3.15 17.81 -2.56
CA ARG A 24 -4.50 18.35 -2.29
C ARG A 24 -5.61 17.36 -2.63
N VAL A 25 -5.41 16.10 -2.28
CA VAL A 25 -6.41 15.05 -2.41
C VAL A 25 -7.40 15.16 -1.27
N ASP A 26 -8.68 15.23 -1.60
CA ASP A 26 -9.75 15.20 -0.60
C ASP A 26 -9.84 13.81 0.04
N PHE A 27 -9.75 13.75 1.37
CA PHE A 27 -9.88 12.50 2.13
C PHE A 27 -11.23 11.80 1.97
N ALA A 28 -12.29 12.53 1.57
CA ALA A 28 -13.56 11.91 1.19
C ALA A 28 -13.44 11.00 -0.04
N THR A 29 -12.40 11.20 -0.85
CA THR A 29 -12.13 10.42 -2.08
C THR A 29 -10.93 9.48 -1.94
N LEU A 30 -10.30 9.41 -0.76
CA LEU A 30 -9.17 8.53 -0.46
C LEU A 30 -9.57 7.48 0.58
N SER A 31 -9.54 6.21 0.18
CA SER A 31 -9.63 5.08 1.11
C SER A 31 -8.23 4.52 1.38
N THR A 32 -7.90 4.22 2.63
CA THR A 32 -6.66 3.53 2.97
C THR A 32 -6.93 2.11 3.44
N ILE A 33 -6.31 1.13 2.79
CA ILE A 33 -6.31 -0.27 3.16
C ILE A 33 -5.00 -0.56 3.89
N VAL A 34 -5.14 -0.95 5.15
CA VAL A 34 -4.05 -1.46 5.97
C VAL A 34 -3.95 -2.96 5.78
N LEU A 35 -2.81 -3.41 5.27
CA LEU A 35 -2.43 -4.80 5.11
C LEU A 35 -1.54 -5.18 6.30
N ALA A 36 -2.14 -5.79 7.31
CA ALA A 36 -1.49 -5.96 8.60
C ALA A 36 -0.17 -6.77 8.51
N PRO A 37 0.93 -6.28 9.12
CA PRO A 37 2.18 -7.03 9.18
C PRO A 37 2.07 -8.18 10.19
N THR A 38 3.02 -9.11 10.15
CA THR A 38 3.13 -10.22 11.12
C THR A 38 3.75 -9.80 12.45
N ASN A 39 4.69 -8.85 12.42
CA ASN A 39 5.38 -8.37 13.63
C ASN A 39 4.43 -7.63 14.58
N GLU A 40 4.33 -8.08 15.83
CA GLU A 40 3.40 -7.53 16.82
C GLU A 40 3.64 -6.05 17.15
N MET A 41 4.90 -5.63 17.30
CA MET A 41 5.24 -4.24 17.58
C MET A 41 4.83 -3.32 16.42
N SER A 42 5.13 -3.71 15.19
CA SER A 42 4.69 -2.97 13.99
C SER A 42 3.16 -2.89 13.91
N ARG A 43 2.45 -3.95 14.30
CA ARG A 43 0.97 -3.95 14.36
C ARG A 43 0.45 -2.97 15.40
N LEU A 44 1.02 -2.96 16.60
CA LEU A 44 0.61 -2.04 17.68
C LEU A 44 0.81 -0.58 17.27
N GLN A 45 1.97 -0.25 16.70
CA GLN A 45 2.24 1.09 16.18
C GLN A 45 1.26 1.46 15.06
N LEU A 46 1.03 0.55 14.11
CA LEU A 46 0.14 0.80 12.98
C LEU A 46 -1.32 0.99 13.42
N ARG A 47 -1.77 0.29 14.46
CA ARG A 47 -3.08 0.54 15.08
C ARG A 47 -3.17 1.95 15.64
N LYS A 48 -2.16 2.42 16.37
CA LYS A 48 -2.13 3.78 16.92
C LYS A 48 -2.14 4.85 15.82
N THR A 49 -1.35 4.66 14.78
CA THR A 49 -1.35 5.58 13.62
C THR A 49 -2.68 5.54 12.87
N THR A 50 -3.31 4.37 12.77
CA THR A 50 -4.66 4.23 12.17
C THR A 50 -5.73 4.96 12.99
N GLU A 51 -5.71 4.82 14.31
CA GLU A 51 -6.61 5.55 15.23
C GLU A 51 -6.50 7.07 15.01
N LEU A 52 -5.27 7.58 14.90
CA LEU A 52 -5.02 9.00 14.60
C LEU A 52 -5.56 9.39 13.23
N ALA A 53 -5.28 8.63 12.17
CA ALA A 53 -5.79 8.92 10.83
C ALA A 53 -7.34 8.95 10.80
N ILE A 54 -7.99 7.98 11.44
CA ILE A 54 -9.45 7.96 11.56
C ILE A 54 -9.96 9.18 12.33
N SER A 55 -9.30 9.58 13.43
CA SER A 55 -9.69 10.76 14.19
C SER A 55 -9.60 12.07 13.39
N LEU A 56 -8.79 12.08 12.33
CA LEU A 56 -8.64 13.19 11.39
C LEU A 56 -9.61 13.08 10.18
N GLY A 57 -10.53 12.11 10.19
CA GLY A 57 -11.55 11.92 9.16
C GLY A 57 -11.16 11.01 7.99
N HIS A 58 -10.01 10.31 8.06
CA HIS A 58 -9.60 9.38 7.02
C HIS A 58 -10.41 8.09 7.07
N THR A 59 -10.81 7.59 5.89
CA THR A 59 -11.40 6.26 5.78
C THR A 59 -10.28 5.22 5.76
N VAL A 60 -10.22 4.38 6.80
CA VAL A 60 -9.21 3.31 6.92
C VAL A 60 -9.89 1.96 7.09
N ARG A 61 -9.44 0.94 6.33
CA ARG A 61 -9.90 -0.45 6.41
C ARG A 61 -8.74 -1.37 6.75
N TRP A 62 -8.89 -2.21 7.77
CA TRP A 62 -7.86 -3.12 8.23
C TRP A 62 -8.08 -4.54 7.71
N HIS A 63 -7.05 -5.14 7.11
CA HIS A 63 -7.08 -6.50 6.58
C HIS A 63 -5.89 -7.33 7.09
N GLU A 64 -6.10 -8.64 7.17
CA GLU A 64 -5.12 -9.60 7.70
C GLU A 64 -4.65 -10.57 6.60
N PRO A 65 -3.90 -10.13 5.58
CA PRO A 65 -3.50 -11.00 4.47
C PRO A 65 -2.63 -12.18 4.94
N ARG A 66 -1.82 -11.97 5.98
CA ARG A 66 -0.72 -12.87 6.37
C ARG A 66 -1.14 -14.02 7.30
N GLN A 67 -2.44 -14.25 7.50
CA GLN A 67 -3.00 -15.34 8.31
C GLN A 67 -3.21 -16.65 7.50
N GLY A 68 -2.65 -16.74 6.29
CA GLY A 68 -2.69 -17.92 5.43
C GLY A 68 -3.22 -17.66 4.02
N VAL A 69 -3.13 -18.66 3.14
CA VAL A 69 -3.55 -18.52 1.72
C VAL A 69 -5.04 -18.16 1.60
N ALA A 70 -5.88 -18.73 2.47
CA ALA A 70 -7.30 -18.44 2.48
C ALA A 70 -7.64 -17.00 2.93
N SER A 71 -6.82 -16.35 3.76
CA SER A 71 -7.01 -14.94 4.11
C SER A 71 -6.60 -14.02 2.96
N THR A 72 -5.50 -14.33 2.27
CA THR A 72 -5.08 -13.59 1.07
C THR A 72 -6.14 -13.68 -0.04
N ALA A 73 -6.67 -14.88 -0.32
CA ALA A 73 -7.71 -15.04 -1.33
C ALA A 73 -8.99 -14.25 -1.00
N ARG A 74 -9.40 -14.23 0.27
CA ARG A 74 -10.54 -13.43 0.75
C ARG A 74 -10.28 -11.94 0.62
N LEU A 75 -9.07 -11.48 0.97
CA LEU A 75 -8.65 -10.10 0.74
C LEU A 75 -8.78 -9.75 -0.74
N LEU A 76 -8.13 -10.48 -1.63
CA LEU A 76 -8.14 -10.19 -3.07
C LEU A 76 -9.57 -10.12 -3.61
N ARG A 77 -10.44 -11.06 -3.21
CA ARG A 77 -11.87 -11.04 -3.56
C ARG A 77 -12.61 -9.82 -3.01
N SER A 78 -12.32 -9.38 -1.79
CA SER A 78 -12.92 -8.16 -1.25
C SER A 78 -12.44 -6.90 -1.99
N LEU A 79 -11.16 -6.88 -2.37
CA LEU A 79 -10.55 -5.75 -3.05
C LEU A 79 -10.98 -5.64 -4.51
N THR A 80 -11.29 -6.74 -5.20
CA THR A 80 -11.76 -6.67 -6.60
C THR A 80 -12.98 -5.76 -6.78
N THR A 81 -13.87 -5.69 -5.78
CA THR A 81 -15.03 -4.78 -5.82
C THR A 81 -14.61 -3.36 -5.48
N GLU A 82 -13.74 -3.18 -4.49
CA GLU A 82 -13.27 -1.85 -4.05
C GLU A 82 -12.39 -1.16 -5.10
N LEU A 83 -11.63 -1.94 -5.87
CA LEU A 83 -10.68 -1.46 -6.88
C LEU A 83 -11.30 -1.26 -8.26
N HIS A 84 -12.55 -1.68 -8.48
CA HIS A 84 -13.18 -1.62 -9.81
C HIS A 84 -13.33 -0.19 -10.34
N ASP A 85 -13.54 0.79 -9.45
CA ASP A 85 -13.79 2.20 -9.79
C ASP A 85 -12.68 3.12 -9.23
N VAL A 86 -11.47 2.58 -9.08
CA VAL A 86 -10.32 3.31 -8.56
C VAL A 86 -9.53 3.87 -9.72
N ASP A 87 -9.36 5.19 -9.72
CA ASP A 87 -8.58 5.90 -10.72
C ASP A 87 -7.08 5.82 -10.41
N ARG A 88 -6.73 5.84 -9.11
CA ARG A 88 -5.36 5.93 -8.61
C ARG A 88 -5.09 4.97 -7.46
N LEU A 89 -4.03 4.18 -7.58
CA LEU A 89 -3.48 3.38 -6.50
C LEU A 89 -2.29 4.11 -5.86
N VAL A 90 -2.25 4.19 -4.55
CA VAL A 90 -1.12 4.75 -3.79
C VAL A 90 -0.48 3.63 -2.99
N VAL A 91 0.81 3.37 -3.16
CA VAL A 91 1.48 2.20 -2.59
C VAL A 91 2.67 2.62 -1.73
N GLY A 92 2.73 2.09 -0.51
CA GLY A 92 3.83 2.35 0.41
C GLY A 92 5.08 1.48 0.18
N ASP A 93 4.95 0.33 -0.48
CA ASP A 93 6.07 -0.52 -0.86
C ASP A 93 5.74 -1.33 -2.14
N PRO A 94 6.37 -1.02 -3.29
CA PRO A 94 6.13 -1.74 -4.53
C PRO A 94 6.74 -3.15 -4.56
N PHE A 95 7.56 -3.51 -3.55
CA PHE A 95 8.18 -4.83 -3.43
C PHE A 95 7.36 -5.82 -2.59
N SER A 96 6.26 -5.36 -1.98
CA SER A 96 5.37 -6.25 -1.25
C SER A 96 4.62 -7.17 -2.22
N GLY A 97 4.78 -8.48 -2.08
CA GLY A 97 4.14 -9.45 -2.98
C GLY A 97 2.61 -9.35 -3.01
N VAL A 98 1.95 -8.97 -1.89
CA VAL A 98 0.50 -8.74 -1.88
C VAL A 98 0.16 -7.48 -2.68
N ILE A 99 0.92 -6.40 -2.50
CA ILE A 99 0.73 -5.16 -3.25
C ILE A 99 0.99 -5.37 -4.75
N GLN A 100 2.01 -6.13 -5.14
CA GLN A 100 2.30 -6.48 -6.53
C GLN A 100 1.13 -7.22 -7.19
N VAL A 101 0.55 -8.20 -6.49
CA VAL A 101 -0.66 -8.89 -6.98
C VAL A 101 -1.83 -7.92 -7.11
N ILE A 102 -2.02 -7.01 -6.15
CA ILE A 102 -3.08 -6.00 -6.23
C ILE A 102 -2.85 -5.04 -7.41
N ILE A 103 -1.62 -4.56 -7.63
CA ILE A 103 -1.25 -3.73 -8.78
C ILE A 103 -1.59 -4.45 -10.09
N ALA A 104 -1.20 -5.72 -10.21
CA ALA A 104 -1.44 -6.53 -11.41
C ALA A 104 -2.94 -6.77 -11.70
N LEU A 105 -3.77 -6.82 -10.66
CA LEU A 105 -5.23 -7.00 -10.78
C LEU A 105 -6.00 -5.68 -10.89
N SER A 106 -5.37 -4.57 -10.52
CA SER A 106 -5.97 -3.23 -10.55
C SER A 106 -6.13 -2.73 -11.99
N ARG A 107 -7.17 -1.91 -12.20
CA ARG A 107 -7.38 -1.16 -13.44
C ARG A 107 -7.09 0.33 -13.29
N ALA A 108 -6.50 0.74 -12.18
CA ALA A 108 -6.15 2.14 -11.92
C ALA A 108 -5.25 2.68 -13.03
N ALA A 109 -5.58 3.87 -13.52
CA ALA A 109 -4.81 4.54 -14.58
C ALA A 109 -3.47 5.09 -14.05
N GLU A 110 -3.36 5.27 -12.74
CA GLU A 110 -2.19 5.83 -12.08
C GLU A 110 -1.79 4.99 -10.86
N VAL A 111 -0.49 4.72 -10.72
CA VAL A 111 0.11 4.14 -9.52
C VAL A 111 1.13 5.13 -8.98
N VAL A 112 0.92 5.57 -7.73
CA VAL A 112 1.79 6.49 -7.00
C VAL A 112 2.52 5.70 -5.93
N VAL A 113 3.85 5.75 -5.92
CA VAL A 113 4.66 5.19 -4.84
C VAL A 113 4.94 6.30 -3.83
N VAL A 114 4.65 6.04 -2.55
CA VAL A 114 4.92 6.98 -1.44
C VAL A 114 5.90 6.34 -0.48
N ASP A 115 7.06 6.96 -0.32
CA ASP A 115 8.17 6.39 0.41
C ASP A 115 9.13 7.50 0.87
N ASP A 116 10.04 7.19 1.79
CA ASP A 116 11.08 8.12 2.27
C ASP A 116 12.19 8.39 1.23
N GLY A 117 12.11 7.74 0.06
CA GLY A 117 12.98 7.94 -1.10
C GLY A 117 13.86 6.73 -1.40
N THR A 118 14.04 5.82 -0.44
CA THR A 118 14.94 4.66 -0.60
C THR A 118 14.40 3.60 -1.56
N ALA A 119 13.15 3.18 -1.39
CA ALA A 119 12.47 2.25 -2.28
C ALA A 119 12.11 2.90 -3.63
N THR A 120 11.88 4.22 -3.65
CA THR A 120 11.57 4.96 -4.89
C THR A 120 12.74 4.95 -5.87
N MET A 121 13.97 5.17 -5.40
CA MET A 121 15.17 5.14 -6.26
C MET A 121 15.46 3.72 -6.79
N GLU A 122 15.28 2.68 -5.96
CA GLU A 122 15.45 1.29 -6.38
C GLU A 122 14.40 0.87 -7.42
N PHE A 123 13.13 1.24 -7.19
CA PHE A 123 12.05 1.00 -8.14
C PHE A 123 12.29 1.66 -9.49
N ALA A 124 12.65 2.96 -9.50
CA ALA A 124 12.94 3.68 -10.74
C ALA A 124 14.11 3.04 -11.52
N ARG A 125 15.16 2.61 -10.80
CA ARG A 125 16.28 1.88 -11.39
C ARG A 125 15.82 0.56 -12.02
N LEU A 126 15.12 -0.30 -11.29
CA LEU A 126 14.67 -1.61 -11.80
C LEU A 126 13.73 -1.47 -12.99
N MET A 127 12.79 -0.52 -12.93
CA MET A 127 11.89 -0.21 -14.04
C MET A 127 12.64 0.27 -15.28
N SER A 128 13.62 1.17 -15.11
CA SER A 128 14.45 1.64 -16.24
C SER A 128 15.32 0.55 -16.86
N ALA A 129 15.70 -0.46 -16.07
CA ALA A 129 16.51 -1.60 -16.49
C ALA A 129 15.68 -2.77 -17.03
N GLY A 130 14.34 -2.74 -16.88
CA GLY A 130 13.47 -3.88 -17.20
C GLY A 130 13.73 -5.11 -16.31
N GLU A 131 14.26 -4.91 -15.11
CA GLU A 131 14.57 -5.98 -14.15
C GLU A 131 13.37 -6.33 -13.27
N ASP A 132 13.37 -7.55 -12.72
CA ASP A 132 12.34 -7.99 -11.78
C ASP A 132 12.29 -7.10 -10.53
N LEU A 133 11.06 -6.81 -10.05
CA LEU A 133 10.77 -6.04 -8.83
C LEU A 133 11.08 -6.84 -7.55
N VAL A 134 12.35 -7.18 -7.36
CA VAL A 134 12.87 -7.94 -6.22
C VAL A 134 13.74 -7.00 -5.39
N ARG A 135 13.58 -6.99 -4.07
CA ARG A 135 14.47 -6.22 -3.19
C ARG A 135 15.92 -6.69 -3.40
N TRP A 136 16.85 -5.75 -3.51
CA TRP A 136 18.28 -6.03 -3.64
C TRP A 136 18.82 -7.01 -2.59
N HIS A 137 18.39 -6.91 -1.34
CA HIS A 137 18.79 -7.84 -0.26
C HIS A 137 18.24 -9.27 -0.39
N SER A 138 17.22 -9.48 -1.24
CA SER A 138 16.73 -10.83 -1.57
C SER A 138 17.46 -11.47 -2.76
N LYS A 139 18.35 -10.73 -3.46
CA LYS A 139 19.20 -11.29 -4.53
C LYS A 139 20.43 -12.05 -4.00
N SER A 140 20.65 -12.11 -2.69
CA SER A 140 21.71 -12.91 -2.07
C SER A 140 21.15 -14.16 -1.40
N CYS A 141 20.76 -15.14 -2.22
CA CYS A 141 20.76 -16.58 -1.94
C CYS A 141 20.34 -17.30 -3.24
N GLY A 142 21.33 -17.55 -4.09
CA GLY A 142 21.21 -18.26 -5.37
C GLY A 142 22.57 -18.32 -6.04
#